data_AF-A0A3D2FNH9-F1
#
_entry.id   AF-A0A3D2FNH9-F1
#
_cell.length_a   1.000
_cell.length_b   1.000
_cell.length_c   1.000
_cell.angle_alpha   90.00
_cell.angle_beta   90.00
_cell.angle_gamma   90.00
#
_symmetry.space_group_name_H-M   'P 1'
#
loop_
_entity.id
_entity.type
_entity.pdbx_description
1 polymer ?
#
loop_
_entity_poly.entity_id
_entity_poly.type
_entity_poly.pdbx_seq_one_letter_code
_entity_poly.pdbx_strand_id
1 'polypeptide(L)'
;MPAPKNISSEIWSEHLIDRLAYAHDASMYRLVPQSVVRPQNEIDVISLLAHANDTKTPITFRTGGTSLSGQSLTNGIMAEVVRGWQNYEVMEGGSAIKLQPGVIGSRANIYLSPYQKRIGPDPASMNSARIGGIISNNSSGMVCGVQNNAYHTLKHIRFILANGHTYDTSIPGDYNRFVKNEAHFASGIIACKRDIENRS
;
A
#
# COMPACT_ATOMS: atom_id res chain seq x y z
N MET A 1 -8.23 -1.99 25.52
CA MET A 1 -6.99 -2.14 26.32
C MET A 1 -6.10 -0.93 26.07
N PRO A 2 -5.09 -0.64 26.91
CA PRO A 2 -4.09 0.36 26.55
C PRO A 2 -3.39 -0.02 25.24
N ALA A 3 -2.99 0.98 24.46
CA ALA A 3 -2.25 0.74 23.23
C ALA A 3 -0.94 -0.05 23.52
N PRO A 4 -0.47 -0.86 22.55
CA PRO A 4 0.79 -1.56 22.69
C PRO A 4 1.96 -0.63 22.99
N LYS A 5 2.97 -1.16 23.68
CA LYS A 5 4.22 -0.44 23.96
C LYS A 5 4.84 0.05 22.63
N ASN A 6 5.22 1.32 22.56
CA ASN A 6 5.76 2.01 21.38
C ASN A 6 4.77 2.32 20.25
N ILE A 7 3.46 2.20 20.48
CA ILE A 7 2.41 2.70 19.58
C ILE A 7 1.60 3.74 20.32
N SER A 8 1.40 4.92 19.71
CA SER A 8 0.59 5.98 20.32
C SER A 8 -0.86 5.54 20.48
N SER A 9 -1.47 5.86 21.62
CA SER A 9 -2.90 5.63 21.86
C SER A 9 -3.80 6.45 20.94
N GLU A 10 -3.29 7.51 20.33
CA GLU A 10 -4.07 8.33 19.38
C GLU A 10 -4.30 7.63 18.05
N ILE A 11 -3.41 6.70 17.69
CA ILE A 11 -3.49 5.96 16.42
C ILE A 11 -4.00 4.53 16.61
N TRP A 12 -4.16 4.04 17.84
CA TRP A 12 -4.63 2.68 18.16
C TRP A 12 -6.04 2.70 18.75
N SER A 13 -6.93 1.87 18.22
CA SER A 13 -8.28 1.69 18.76
C SER A 13 -8.70 0.23 18.83
N GLU A 14 -9.31 -0.14 19.95
CA GLU A 14 -10.02 -1.40 20.14
C GLU A 14 -11.52 -1.17 20.36
N HIS A 15 -11.99 0.06 20.19
CA HIS A 15 -13.40 0.38 20.36
C HIS A 15 -14.24 -0.41 19.35
N LEU A 16 -15.35 -0.99 19.83
CA LEU A 16 -16.20 -1.83 19.00
C LEU A 16 -16.70 -1.09 17.75
N ILE A 17 -17.04 0.20 17.90
CA ILE A 17 -17.51 1.02 16.78
C ILE A 17 -16.46 1.18 15.68
N ASP A 18 -15.19 1.40 16.04
CA ASP A 18 -14.09 1.46 15.09
C ASP A 18 -13.91 0.10 14.41
N ARG A 19 -13.84 -0.98 15.18
CA ARG A 19 -13.62 -2.33 14.64
C ARG A 19 -14.74 -2.75 13.68
N LEU A 20 -16.00 -2.45 14.03
CA LEU A 20 -17.14 -2.74 13.16
C LEU A 20 -17.15 -1.89 11.88
N ALA A 21 -16.66 -0.65 11.94
CA ALA A 21 -16.54 0.20 10.75
C ALA A 21 -15.57 -0.37 9.70
N TYR A 22 -14.57 -1.16 10.12
CA TYR A 22 -13.63 -1.84 9.21
C TYR A 22 -13.92 -3.33 9.01
N ALA A 23 -15.08 -3.82 9.46
CA ALA A 23 -15.41 -5.24 9.38
C ALA A 23 -15.81 -5.72 7.97
N HIS A 24 -16.06 -4.79 7.03
CA HIS A 24 -16.46 -5.06 5.65
C HIS A 24 -15.61 -4.25 4.67
N ASP A 25 -15.56 -4.74 3.44
CA ASP A 25 -15.10 -4.01 2.26
C ASP A 25 -16.20 -4.07 1.19
N ALA A 26 -15.89 -3.85 -0.08
CA ALA A 26 -16.90 -3.90 -1.14
C ALA A 26 -17.32 -5.34 -1.52
N SER A 27 -16.81 -6.36 -0.80
CA SER A 27 -17.21 -7.75 -0.96
C SER A 27 -18.37 -8.16 -0.05
N MET A 28 -18.80 -9.42 -0.16
CA MET A 28 -19.80 -10.03 0.72
C MET A 28 -19.24 -10.50 2.07
N TYR A 29 -17.92 -10.46 2.25
CA TYR A 29 -17.26 -11.02 3.42
C TYR A 29 -17.29 -10.07 4.62
N ARG A 30 -17.26 -10.65 5.81
CA ARG A 30 -17.18 -9.94 7.07
C ARG A 30 -16.13 -10.55 7.98
N LEU A 31 -15.14 -9.77 8.38
CA LEU A 31 -14.17 -10.13 9.42
C LEU A 31 -13.96 -8.93 10.33
N VAL A 32 -14.23 -9.09 11.62
CA VAL A 32 -14.06 -8.01 12.59
C VAL A 32 -12.61 -8.03 13.09
N PRO A 33 -11.80 -6.98 12.85
CA PRO A 33 -10.43 -6.93 13.34
C PRO A 33 -10.41 -6.92 14.87
N GLN A 34 -9.30 -7.35 15.48
CA GLN A 34 -9.05 -7.20 16.92
C GLN A 34 -8.83 -5.74 17.30
N SER A 35 -8.10 -5.00 16.47
CA SER A 35 -7.84 -3.58 16.65
C SER A 35 -7.70 -2.86 15.31
N VAL A 36 -7.85 -1.54 15.34
CA VAL A 36 -7.67 -0.64 14.21
C VAL A 36 -6.55 0.32 14.55
N VAL A 37 -5.59 0.44 13.63
CA VAL A 37 -4.45 1.34 13.73
C VAL A 37 -4.49 2.29 12.55
N ARG A 38 -4.17 3.56 12.78
CA ARG A 38 -4.13 4.61 11.74
C ARG A 38 -2.73 5.23 11.68
N PRO A 39 -1.71 4.51 11.17
CA PRO A 39 -0.35 5.02 11.09
C PRO A 39 -0.30 6.34 10.31
N GLN A 40 0.44 7.32 10.81
CA GLN A 40 0.58 8.64 10.17
C GLN A 40 1.87 8.76 9.36
N ASN A 41 2.85 7.88 9.59
CA ASN A 41 4.15 7.93 8.94
C ASN A 41 4.84 6.54 8.94
N GLU A 42 6.04 6.47 8.35
CA GLU A 42 6.82 5.23 8.26
C GLU A 42 7.24 4.68 9.63
N ILE A 43 7.53 5.55 10.60
CA ILE A 43 7.94 5.14 11.95
C ILE A 43 6.80 4.38 12.63
N ASP A 44 5.56 4.88 12.53
CA ASP A 44 4.39 4.20 13.05
C ASP A 44 4.20 2.81 12.41
N VAL A 45 4.44 2.69 11.10
CA VAL A 45 4.35 1.42 10.37
C VAL A 45 5.43 0.44 10.84
N ILE A 46 6.67 0.89 11.01
CA ILE A 46 7.79 0.06 11.49
C ILE A 46 7.51 -0.42 12.91
N SER A 47 7.06 0.46 13.81
CA SER A 47 6.67 0.10 15.18
C SER A 47 5.52 -0.92 15.21
N LEU A 48 4.53 -0.75 14.32
CA LEU A 48 3.42 -1.69 14.19
C LEU A 48 3.89 -3.07 13.71
N LEU A 49 4.77 -3.12 12.71
CA LEU A 49 5.33 -4.38 12.20
C LEU A 49 6.16 -5.11 13.27
N ALA A 50 6.97 -4.37 14.04
CA ALA A 50 7.70 -4.94 15.18
C ALA A 50 6.74 -5.56 16.21
N HIS A 51 5.69 -4.83 16.61
CA HIS A 51 4.69 -5.33 17.54
C HIS A 51 3.97 -6.59 17.02
N ALA A 52 3.60 -6.62 15.75
CA ALA A 52 2.96 -7.79 15.14
C ALA A 52 3.89 -9.00 15.07
N ASN A 53 5.18 -8.80 14.80
CA ASN A 53 6.17 -9.87 14.81
C ASN A 53 6.37 -10.46 16.20
N ASP A 54 6.35 -9.63 17.24
CA ASP A 54 6.49 -10.06 18.63
C ASP A 54 5.25 -10.84 19.11
N THR A 55 4.06 -10.33 18.77
CA THR A 55 2.78 -10.94 19.20
C THR A 55 2.26 -12.04 18.29
N LYS A 56 2.87 -12.22 17.11
CA LYS A 56 2.37 -13.09 16.03
C LYS A 56 0.95 -12.74 15.58
N THR A 57 0.59 -11.46 15.66
CA THR A 57 -0.73 -10.98 15.23
C THR A 57 -0.67 -10.52 13.77
N PRO A 58 -1.51 -11.06 12.86
CA PRO A 58 -1.47 -10.65 11.46
C PRO A 58 -1.92 -9.20 11.29
N ILE A 59 -1.27 -8.48 10.36
CA ILE A 59 -1.66 -7.13 9.96
C ILE A 59 -2.23 -7.16 8.55
N THR A 60 -3.35 -6.47 8.34
CA THR A 60 -3.83 -6.12 7.00
C THR A 60 -3.79 -4.62 6.81
N PHE A 61 -3.03 -4.16 5.82
CA PHE A 61 -3.02 -2.76 5.41
C PHE A 61 -4.23 -2.46 4.53
N ARG A 62 -4.90 -1.34 4.83
CA ARG A 62 -6.11 -0.89 4.13
C ARG A 62 -6.02 0.57 3.74
N THR A 63 -6.52 0.87 2.55
CA THR A 63 -6.67 2.23 2.05
C THR A 63 -8.14 2.53 1.72
N GLY A 64 -8.57 2.34 0.48
CA GLY A 64 -9.93 2.60 0.00
C GLY A 64 -10.99 1.66 0.56
N GLY A 65 -10.62 0.43 0.93
CA GLY A 65 -11.59 -0.61 1.31
C GLY A 65 -12.51 -1.03 0.17
N THR A 66 -12.06 -0.88 -1.08
CA THR A 66 -12.84 -1.13 -2.30
C THR A 66 -12.60 -2.51 -2.92
N SER A 67 -11.92 -3.42 -2.20
CA SER A 67 -11.73 -4.80 -2.67
C SER A 67 -13.07 -5.53 -2.75
N LEU A 68 -13.22 -6.38 -3.77
CA LEU A 68 -14.41 -7.20 -4.01
C LEU A 68 -14.23 -8.65 -3.52
N SER A 69 -13.08 -8.97 -2.90
CA SER A 69 -12.74 -10.36 -2.55
C SER A 69 -12.17 -10.49 -1.12
N GLY A 70 -12.42 -9.52 -0.25
CA GLY A 70 -12.01 -9.59 1.16
C GLY A 70 -10.53 -9.30 1.42
N GLN A 71 -9.77 -8.83 0.41
CA GLN A 71 -8.33 -8.58 0.53
C GLN A 71 -8.00 -7.48 1.55
N SER A 72 -8.99 -6.64 1.89
CA SER A 72 -8.83 -5.53 2.82
C SER A 72 -9.46 -5.79 4.19
N LEU A 73 -9.65 -7.07 4.53
CA LEU A 73 -10.24 -7.56 5.78
C LEU A 73 -9.22 -8.35 6.61
N THR A 74 -9.47 -8.43 7.91
CA THR A 74 -8.65 -9.22 8.84
C THR A 74 -9.41 -9.50 10.13
N ASN A 75 -9.04 -10.59 10.81
CA ASN A 75 -9.39 -10.83 12.22
C ASN A 75 -8.25 -10.42 13.17
N GLY A 76 -7.12 -9.93 12.66
CA GLY A 76 -6.00 -9.38 13.43
C GLY A 76 -6.03 -7.86 13.49
N ILE A 77 -4.91 -7.22 13.20
CA ILE A 77 -4.76 -5.76 13.24
C ILE A 77 -5.08 -5.16 11.87
N MET A 78 -6.05 -4.24 11.82
CA MET A 78 -6.33 -3.44 10.64
C MET A 78 -5.47 -2.18 10.65
N ALA A 79 -4.64 -1.94 9.64
CA ALA A 79 -3.82 -0.75 9.51
C ALA A 79 -4.32 0.17 8.39
N GLU A 80 -5.02 1.24 8.72
CA GLU A 80 -5.50 2.24 7.76
C GLU A 80 -4.40 3.26 7.39
N VAL A 81 -3.96 3.21 6.14
CA VAL A 81 -2.87 4.06 5.61
C VAL A 81 -3.48 5.16 4.73
N VAL A 82 -4.13 6.14 5.37
CA VAL A 82 -4.86 7.21 4.66
C VAL A 82 -4.47 8.61 5.13
N ARG A 83 -4.78 9.00 6.37
CA ARG A 83 -4.75 10.41 6.82
C ARG A 83 -3.37 11.05 6.72
N GLY A 84 -2.32 10.41 7.23
CA GLY A 84 -0.94 10.90 7.14
C GLY A 84 -0.23 10.60 5.82
N TRP A 85 -0.93 10.03 4.83
CA TRP A 85 -0.35 9.49 3.60
C TRP A 85 -0.90 10.16 2.35
N GLN A 86 -1.06 11.48 2.38
CA GLN A 86 -1.69 12.28 1.32
C GLN A 86 -0.70 13.11 0.46
N ASN A 87 0.60 13.02 0.74
CA ASN A 87 1.58 13.82 0.02
C ASN A 87 1.72 13.40 -1.44
N TYR A 88 2.03 14.38 -2.29
CA TYR A 88 2.29 14.19 -3.71
C TYR A 88 3.34 15.19 -4.19
N GLU A 89 3.98 14.86 -5.30
CA GLU A 89 4.95 15.72 -5.99
C GLU A 89 4.82 15.48 -7.50
N VAL A 90 4.47 16.52 -8.25
CA VAL A 90 4.45 16.46 -9.73
C VAL A 90 5.83 16.85 -10.23
N MET A 91 6.39 16.03 -11.12
CA MET A 91 7.77 16.14 -11.59
C MET A 91 7.79 16.25 -13.11
N GLU A 92 8.92 16.72 -13.66
CA GLU A 92 9.21 16.68 -15.11
C GLU A 92 8.10 17.32 -15.97
N GLY A 93 7.46 18.40 -15.49
CA GLY A 93 6.37 19.05 -16.22
C GLY A 93 5.12 18.17 -16.39
N GLY A 94 4.88 17.24 -15.47
CA GLY A 94 3.70 16.37 -15.45
C GLY A 94 3.88 15.00 -16.09
N SER A 95 5.05 14.67 -16.64
CA SER A 95 5.33 13.31 -17.15
C SER A 95 5.51 12.28 -16.02
N ALA A 96 5.77 12.73 -14.80
CA ALA A 96 5.87 11.86 -13.62
C ALA A 96 5.17 12.49 -12.40
N ILE A 97 4.64 11.64 -11.53
CA ILE A 97 4.06 12.04 -10.25
C ILE A 97 4.42 11.04 -9.15
N LYS A 98 4.94 11.53 -8.04
CA LYS A 98 5.16 10.76 -6.81
C LYS A 98 3.94 10.92 -5.93
N LEU A 99 3.41 9.82 -5.42
CA LEU A 99 2.16 9.78 -4.66
C LEU A 99 2.33 8.88 -3.43
N GLN A 100 1.87 9.36 -2.29
CA GLN A 100 1.71 8.50 -1.11
C GLN A 100 0.48 7.60 -1.24
N PRO A 101 0.46 6.44 -0.54
CA PRO A 101 -0.57 5.41 -0.73
C PRO A 101 -2.00 5.84 -0.39
N GLY A 102 -2.18 6.88 0.43
CA GLY A 102 -3.49 7.39 0.85
C GLY A 102 -4.19 8.28 -0.18
N VAL A 103 -3.48 8.75 -1.20
CA VAL A 103 -4.03 9.65 -2.23
C VAL A 103 -5.09 8.91 -3.06
N ILE A 104 -6.25 9.55 -3.29
CA ILE A 104 -7.30 9.02 -4.17
C ILE A 104 -6.86 9.17 -5.63
N GLY A 105 -7.07 8.16 -6.47
CA GLY A 105 -6.58 8.23 -7.85
C GLY A 105 -7.26 9.30 -8.71
N SER A 106 -8.54 9.59 -8.51
CA SER A 106 -9.18 10.77 -9.14
C SER A 106 -8.52 12.08 -8.72
N ARG A 107 -8.04 12.17 -7.47
CA ARG A 107 -7.30 13.33 -6.97
C ARG A 107 -5.91 13.45 -7.64
N ALA A 108 -5.24 12.34 -7.90
CA ALA A 108 -4.01 12.33 -8.69
C ALA A 108 -4.21 12.91 -10.10
N ASN A 109 -5.33 12.58 -10.76
CA ASN A 109 -5.67 13.18 -12.06
C ASN A 109 -5.96 14.68 -11.97
N ILE A 110 -6.56 15.15 -10.88
CA ILE A 110 -6.74 16.59 -10.65
C ILE A 110 -5.38 17.30 -10.58
N TYR A 111 -4.39 16.71 -9.89
CA TYR A 111 -3.04 17.27 -9.78
C TYR A 111 -2.30 17.32 -11.12
N LEU A 112 -2.58 16.39 -12.03
CA LEU A 112 -1.98 16.33 -13.36
C LEU A 112 -2.74 17.14 -14.43
N SER A 113 -3.96 17.58 -14.14
CA SER A 113 -4.80 18.29 -15.10
C SER A 113 -4.17 19.59 -15.66
N PRO A 114 -3.42 20.41 -14.89
CA PRO A 114 -2.74 21.59 -15.43
C PRO A 114 -1.69 21.27 -16.50
N TYR A 115 -1.19 20.02 -16.51
CA TYR A 115 -0.19 19.53 -17.45
C TYR A 115 -0.82 18.74 -18.62
N GLN A 116 -2.15 18.66 -18.68
CA GLN A 116 -2.89 17.84 -19.66
C GLN A 116 -2.49 16.36 -19.60
N LYS A 117 -2.19 15.86 -18.39
CA LYS A 117 -1.82 14.47 -18.12
C LYS A 117 -2.79 13.81 -17.14
N ARG A 118 -2.72 12.48 -17.07
CA ARG A 118 -3.45 11.62 -16.12
C ARG A 118 -2.57 10.43 -15.74
N ILE A 119 -2.85 9.81 -14.60
CA ILE A 119 -2.21 8.53 -14.26
C ILE A 119 -2.67 7.45 -15.24
N GLY A 120 -1.80 6.46 -15.46
CA GLY A 120 -2.11 5.33 -16.36
C GLY A 120 -3.27 4.46 -15.86
N PRO A 121 -3.22 3.93 -14.62
CA PRO A 121 -4.30 3.10 -14.08
C PRO A 121 -5.64 3.83 -13.99
N ASP A 122 -6.72 3.17 -14.38
CA ASP A 122 -8.08 3.73 -14.38
C ASP A 122 -9.13 2.74 -13.83
N PRO A 123 -8.99 2.26 -12.58
CA PRO A 123 -9.94 1.31 -12.01
C PRO A 123 -11.36 1.89 -11.96
N ALA A 124 -12.38 1.03 -12.08
CA ALA A 124 -13.78 1.45 -12.04
C ALA A 124 -14.16 2.23 -10.77
N SER A 125 -13.44 2.01 -9.67
CA SER A 125 -13.60 2.72 -8.40
C SER A 125 -12.72 3.96 -8.29
N MET A 126 -12.28 4.59 -9.40
CA MET A 126 -11.29 5.69 -9.41
C MET A 126 -11.56 6.84 -8.41
N ASN A 127 -12.83 7.11 -8.12
CA ASN A 127 -13.26 8.16 -7.20
C ASN A 127 -13.09 7.81 -5.71
N SER A 128 -12.84 6.54 -5.38
CA SER A 128 -12.64 6.04 -4.00
C SER A 128 -11.40 5.18 -3.83
N ALA A 129 -10.91 4.56 -4.91
CA ALA A 129 -9.67 3.82 -4.96
C ALA A 129 -8.48 4.74 -4.69
N ARG A 130 -7.62 4.29 -3.79
CA ARG A 130 -6.41 5.00 -3.39
C ARG A 130 -5.18 4.35 -4.01
N ILE A 131 -4.15 5.15 -4.25
CA ILE A 131 -2.92 4.74 -4.95
C ILE A 131 -2.33 3.46 -4.35
N GLY A 132 -2.28 3.33 -3.02
CA GLY A 132 -1.78 2.12 -2.38
C GLY A 132 -2.55 0.86 -2.80
N GLY A 133 -3.89 0.93 -2.86
CA GLY A 133 -4.71 -0.19 -3.33
C GLY A 133 -4.58 -0.46 -4.83
N ILE A 134 -4.44 0.60 -5.63
CA ILE A 134 -4.28 0.54 -7.09
C ILE A 134 -2.98 -0.21 -7.44
N ILE A 135 -1.87 0.17 -6.80
CA ILE A 135 -0.57 -0.46 -7.02
C ILE A 135 -0.56 -1.90 -6.49
N SER A 136 -1.05 -2.14 -5.27
CA SER A 136 -1.06 -3.49 -4.67
C SER A 136 -1.89 -4.51 -5.45
N ASN A 137 -2.93 -4.06 -6.17
CA ASN A 137 -3.78 -4.94 -6.98
C ASN A 137 -3.39 -4.97 -8.47
N ASN A 138 -2.30 -4.30 -8.87
CA ASN A 138 -1.97 -4.06 -10.26
C ASN A 138 -3.19 -3.62 -11.09
N SER A 139 -3.91 -2.62 -10.60
CA SER A 139 -5.14 -2.19 -11.27
C SER A 139 -4.82 -1.62 -12.65
N SER A 140 -5.58 -2.04 -13.66
CA SER A 140 -5.49 -1.54 -15.03
C SER A 140 -6.67 -0.63 -15.38
N GLY A 141 -7.91 -1.10 -15.17
CA GLY A 141 -9.14 -0.40 -15.55
C GLY A 141 -9.72 -0.85 -16.88
N MET A 142 -10.96 -0.43 -17.19
CA MET A 142 -11.69 -0.83 -18.40
C MET A 142 -11.13 -0.21 -19.70
N VAL A 143 -10.43 0.92 -19.62
CA VAL A 143 -10.02 1.73 -20.79
C VAL A 143 -8.52 1.59 -21.09
N CYS A 144 -7.73 1.07 -20.15
CA CYS A 144 -6.26 1.18 -20.19
C CYS A 144 -5.54 -0.06 -20.76
N GLY A 145 -6.27 -1.16 -21.01
CA GLY A 145 -5.68 -2.40 -21.50
C GLY A 145 -4.52 -2.89 -20.63
N VAL A 146 -3.58 -3.63 -21.22
CA VAL A 146 -2.36 -4.11 -20.53
C VAL A 146 -1.30 -3.00 -20.48
N GLN A 147 -1.25 -2.12 -21.48
CA GLN A 147 -0.16 -1.15 -21.68
C GLN A 147 -0.09 -0.05 -20.61
N ASN A 148 -1.23 0.34 -20.02
CA ASN A 148 -1.29 1.45 -19.07
C ASN A 148 -1.69 1.01 -17.66
N ASN A 149 -1.48 -0.26 -17.31
CA ASN A 149 -1.72 -0.72 -15.94
C ASN A 149 -0.64 -0.19 -14.96
N ALA A 150 -0.84 -0.46 -13.67
CA ALA A 150 0.08 0.01 -12.64
C ALA A 150 1.51 -0.48 -12.87
N TYR A 151 1.71 -1.73 -13.30
CA TYR A 151 3.06 -2.26 -13.54
C TYR A 151 3.81 -1.53 -14.65
N HIS A 152 3.17 -1.23 -15.77
CA HIS A 152 3.85 -0.59 -16.91
C HIS A 152 4.09 0.91 -16.71
N THR A 153 3.43 1.51 -15.72
CA THR A 153 3.47 2.96 -15.50
C THR A 153 4.24 3.35 -14.23
N LEU A 154 4.61 2.36 -13.40
CA LEU A 154 5.39 2.55 -12.19
C LEU A 154 6.89 2.73 -12.52
N LYS A 155 7.42 3.93 -12.27
CA LYS A 155 8.85 4.24 -12.44
C LYS A 155 9.69 3.82 -11.23
N HIS A 156 9.23 4.15 -10.02
CA HIS A 156 9.89 3.84 -8.76
C HIS A 156 8.88 3.50 -7.67
N ILE A 157 9.31 2.74 -6.65
CA ILE A 157 8.52 2.41 -5.47
C ILE A 157 9.38 2.48 -4.22
N ARG A 158 8.78 3.01 -3.16
CA ARG A 158 9.31 2.95 -1.80
C ARG A 158 8.43 2.00 -0.98
N PHE A 159 9.04 1.05 -0.28
CA PHE A 159 8.34 0.01 0.46
C PHE A 159 9.03 -0.34 1.78
N ILE A 160 8.26 -0.90 2.71
CA ILE A 160 8.71 -1.37 4.02
C ILE A 160 8.43 -2.87 4.08
N LEU A 161 9.44 -3.68 4.39
CA LEU A 161 9.31 -5.12 4.55
C LEU A 161 8.78 -5.49 5.93
N ALA A 162 8.32 -6.73 6.10
CA ALA A 162 7.75 -7.22 7.35
C ALA A 162 8.73 -7.14 8.55
N ASN A 163 10.04 -7.13 8.29
CA ASN A 163 11.08 -6.94 9.31
C ASN A 163 11.32 -5.45 9.67
N GLY A 164 10.60 -4.52 9.04
CA GLY A 164 10.75 -3.08 9.24
C GLY A 164 11.82 -2.41 8.39
N HIS A 165 12.58 -3.15 7.57
CA HIS A 165 13.54 -2.54 6.65
C HIS A 165 12.82 -1.84 5.50
N THR A 166 13.19 -0.57 5.27
CA THR A 166 12.65 0.26 4.20
C THR A 166 13.59 0.29 3.02
N TYR A 167 13.07 0.37 1.79
CA TYR A 167 13.83 0.49 0.54
C TYR A 167 13.13 1.43 -0.45
N ASP A 168 13.89 2.10 -1.30
CA ASP A 168 13.41 2.98 -2.36
C ASP A 168 14.14 2.71 -3.68
N THR A 169 13.40 2.28 -4.71
CA THR A 169 14.00 1.91 -6.00
C THR A 169 14.49 3.11 -6.82
N SER A 170 14.25 4.34 -6.38
CA SER A 170 14.86 5.54 -6.96
C SER A 170 16.29 5.79 -6.45
N ILE A 171 16.71 5.12 -5.37
CA ILE A 171 18.04 5.29 -4.77
C ILE A 171 18.99 4.23 -5.35
N PRO A 172 20.07 4.62 -6.08
CA PRO A 172 20.96 3.67 -6.76
C PRO A 172 21.62 2.62 -5.85
N GLY A 173 21.79 2.90 -4.54
CA GLY A 173 22.39 1.98 -3.58
C GLY A 173 21.42 0.96 -2.96
N ASP A 174 20.11 1.19 -3.06
CA ASP A 174 19.13 0.41 -2.31
C ASP A 174 18.91 -0.98 -2.88
N TYR A 175 19.13 -1.17 -4.18
CA TYR A 175 19.14 -2.51 -4.78
C TYR A 175 20.21 -3.40 -4.14
N ASN A 176 21.45 -2.92 -4.05
CA ASN A 176 22.55 -3.68 -3.45
C ASN A 176 22.33 -3.91 -1.95
N ARG A 177 21.78 -2.91 -1.24
CA ARG A 177 21.40 -3.05 0.17
C ARG A 177 20.31 -4.10 0.35
N PHE A 178 19.32 -4.14 -0.54
CA PHE A 178 18.25 -5.15 -0.52
C PHE A 178 18.81 -6.54 -0.76
N VAL A 179 19.59 -6.75 -1.82
CA VAL A 179 20.20 -8.06 -2.11
C VAL A 179 21.09 -8.55 -0.98
N LYS A 180 21.85 -7.64 -0.34
CA LYS A 180 22.73 -7.99 0.79
C LYS A 180 21.97 -8.30 2.07
N ASN A 181 21.03 -7.44 2.47
CA ASN A 181 20.36 -7.54 3.77
C ASN A 181 19.18 -8.54 3.75
N GLU A 182 18.57 -8.75 2.58
CA GLU A 182 17.40 -9.61 2.38
C GLU A 182 17.74 -10.81 1.50
N ALA A 183 18.95 -11.36 1.64
CA ALA A 183 19.54 -12.31 0.70
C ALA A 183 18.62 -13.48 0.32
N HIS A 184 17.94 -14.08 1.30
CA HIS A 184 17.01 -15.17 1.05
C HIS A 184 15.80 -14.74 0.20
N PHE A 185 15.18 -13.61 0.57
CA PHE A 185 14.02 -13.08 -0.12
C PHE A 185 14.37 -12.58 -1.54
N ALA A 186 15.48 -11.86 -1.67
CA ALA A 186 16.00 -11.41 -2.96
C ALA A 186 16.31 -12.58 -3.90
N SER A 187 16.94 -13.65 -3.39
CA SER A 187 17.24 -14.85 -4.18
C SER A 187 15.96 -15.52 -4.69
N GLY A 188 14.92 -15.61 -3.86
CA GLY A 188 13.62 -16.15 -4.26
C GLY A 188 12.97 -15.33 -5.37
N ILE A 189 12.96 -14.00 -5.26
CA ILE A 189 12.41 -13.12 -6.31
C ILE A 189 13.18 -13.25 -7.62
N ILE A 190 14.51 -13.29 -7.56
CA ILE A 190 15.36 -13.45 -8.74
C ILE A 190 15.13 -14.81 -9.42
N ALA A 191 14.93 -15.87 -8.63
CA ALA A 191 14.58 -17.18 -9.17
C ALA A 191 13.23 -17.14 -9.91
N CYS A 192 12.18 -16.58 -9.29
CA CYS A 192 10.88 -16.40 -9.93
C CYS A 192 10.98 -15.58 -11.24
N LYS A 193 11.79 -14.52 -11.25
CA LYS A 193 12.03 -13.72 -12.45
C LYS A 193 12.61 -14.58 -13.58
N ARG A 194 13.68 -15.34 -13.29
CA ARG A 194 14.33 -16.22 -14.29
C ARG A 194 13.34 -17.26 -14.83
N ASP A 195 12.51 -17.84 -13.97
CA ASP A 195 11.51 -18.82 -14.38
C ASP A 195 10.47 -18.21 -15.34
N ILE A 196 10.06 -16.96 -15.14
CA ILE A 196 9.13 -16.25 -16.03
C ILE A 196 9.82 -15.92 -17.36
N GLU A 197 11.03 -15.37 -17.33
CA GLU A 197 11.80 -15.02 -18.53
C GLU A 197 12.11 -16.24 -19.40
N ASN A 198 12.36 -17.41 -18.80
CA ASN A 198 12.62 -18.65 -19.51
C ASN A 198 11.36 -19.33 -20.08
N ARG A 199 10.16 -18.92 -19.65
CA ARG A 199 8.87 -19.44 -20.13
C ARG A 199 8.20 -18.55 -21.19
N SER A 200 8.82 -17.41 -21.50
CA SER A 200 8.33 -16.40 -22.45
C SER A 200 9.11 -16.50 -23.76
#